data_AF-A0A651HGG5-F1
#
_entry.id   AF-A0A651HGG5-F1
#
_cell.length_a   1.000
_cell.length_b   1.000
_cell.length_c   1.000
_cell.angle_alpha   90.00
_cell.angle_beta   90.00
_cell.angle_gamma   90.00
#
_symmetry.space_group_name_H-M   'P 1'
#
loop_
_entity.id
_entity.type
_entity.pdbx_description
1 polymer ?
#
loop_
_entity_poly.entity_id
_entity_poly.type
_entity_poly.pdbx_seq_one_letter_code
_entity_poly.pdbx_strand_id
1 'polypeptide(L)'
;MALPAQQSEPPRSGEISRQDMLQRVIRQYERRMVRELGLDAQQMEQVQAIMGEFRPLRYEIMRERRDLRARVRDEGRAGMEPSEAQRILDRSRALREREVELQTEEERRLLEILDAVQVIGLQLLREDLVEQIRRIDTRTRSRGERTDGDDGGGKGDGDSER
;
A
#
# COMPACT_ATOMS: atom_id res chain seq x y z
N MET A 1 37.37 -5.33 36.79
CA MET A 1 36.65 -4.62 35.71
C MET A 1 35.41 -5.44 35.37
N ALA A 2 34.22 -4.92 35.64
CA ALA A 2 32.95 -5.53 35.25
C ALA A 2 32.13 -4.45 34.54
N LEU A 3 31.73 -4.72 33.30
CA LEU A 3 30.90 -3.82 32.49
C LEU A 3 29.45 -3.89 33.00
N PRO A 4 28.76 -2.75 33.20
CA PRO A 4 27.35 -2.78 33.55
C PRO A 4 26.50 -3.18 32.34
N ALA A 5 25.59 -4.12 32.56
CA ALA A 5 24.56 -4.52 31.61
C ALA A 5 23.65 -3.31 31.31
N GLN A 6 23.61 -2.90 30.05
CA GLN A 6 22.64 -1.93 29.55
C GLN A 6 21.25 -2.57 29.64
N GLN A 7 20.45 -2.09 30.59
CA GLN A 7 19.03 -2.35 30.65
C GLN A 7 18.38 -1.56 29.52
N SER A 8 17.90 -2.26 28.49
CA SER A 8 17.08 -1.66 27.43
C SER A 8 15.76 -1.19 28.04
N GLU A 9 15.49 0.11 27.96
CA GLU A 9 14.21 0.69 28.38
C GLU A 9 13.04 0.04 27.62
N PRO A 10 11.88 -0.20 28.28
CA PRO A 10 10.69 -0.71 27.60
C PRO A 10 10.15 0.34 26.61
N PRO A 11 9.61 -0.07 25.45
CA PRO A 11 9.08 0.86 24.46
C PRO A 11 7.93 1.68 25.05
N ARG A 12 8.01 3.01 24.87
CA ARG A 12 7.01 3.97 25.37
C ARG A 12 5.64 3.70 24.75
N SER A 13 4.70 3.33 25.60
CA SER A 13 3.28 3.14 25.30
C SER A 13 2.66 4.40 24.70
N GLY A 14 2.18 4.34 23.46
CA GLY A 14 1.37 5.41 22.86
C GLY A 14 1.26 5.41 21.34
N GLU A 15 2.20 4.79 20.62
CA GLU A 15 2.13 4.71 19.15
C GLU A 15 1.58 3.37 18.70
N ILE A 16 0.33 3.38 18.19
CA ILE A 16 -0.23 2.24 17.46
C ILE A 16 0.70 1.97 16.28
N SER A 17 1.30 0.77 16.24
CA SER A 17 2.19 0.38 15.15
C SER A 17 1.44 0.42 13.82
N ARG A 18 2.14 0.74 12.73
CA ARG A 18 1.58 0.65 11.36
C ARG A 18 0.92 -0.71 11.12
N GLN A 19 1.56 -1.77 11.60
CA GLN A 19 1.04 -3.13 11.47
C GLN A 19 -0.30 -3.30 12.19
N ASP A 20 -0.45 -2.72 13.38
CA ASP A 20 -1.70 -2.74 14.12
C ASP A 20 -2.82 -1.95 13.43
N MET A 21 -2.48 -0.78 12.84
CA MET A 21 -3.44 0.01 12.06
C MET A 21 -3.95 -0.77 10.84
N LEU A 22 -3.05 -1.41 10.09
CA LEU A 22 -3.42 -2.24 8.94
C LEU A 22 -4.29 -3.42 9.35
N GLN A 23 -3.93 -4.10 10.43
CA GLN A 23 -4.73 -5.22 10.96
C GLN A 23 -6.12 -4.78 11.41
N ARG A 24 -6.26 -3.58 11.98
CA ARG A 24 -7.58 -3.01 12.31
C ARG A 24 -8.42 -2.76 11.07
N VAL A 25 -7.82 -2.19 10.02
CA VAL A 25 -8.50 -1.91 8.74
C VAL A 25 -8.94 -3.22 8.06
N ILE A 26 -8.08 -4.24 8.03
CA ILE A 26 -8.42 -5.55 7.46
C ILE A 26 -9.60 -6.19 8.21
N ARG A 27 -9.56 -6.23 9.54
CA ARG A 27 -10.68 -6.77 10.34
C ARG A 27 -11.97 -5.96 10.18
N GLN A 28 -11.87 -4.66 9.93
CA GLN A 28 -13.04 -3.84 9.64
C GLN A 28 -13.62 -4.18 8.28
N TYR A 29 -12.78 -4.35 7.27
CA TYR A 29 -13.18 -4.76 5.93
C TYR A 29 -13.90 -6.12 5.94
N GLU A 30 -13.36 -7.13 6.62
CA GLU A 30 -14.02 -8.44 6.75
C GLU A 30 -15.41 -8.35 7.41
N ARG A 31 -15.52 -7.55 8.47
CA ARG A 31 -16.82 -7.30 9.13
C ARG A 31 -17.81 -6.55 8.25
N ARG A 32 -17.32 -5.66 7.38
CA ARG A 32 -18.16 -4.99 6.38
C ARG A 32 -18.66 -5.99 5.34
N MET A 33 -17.80 -6.89 4.85
CA MET A 33 -18.23 -7.93 3.90
C MET A 33 -19.39 -8.77 4.44
N VAL A 34 -19.27 -9.30 5.67
CA VAL A 34 -20.34 -10.11 6.28
C VAL A 34 -21.63 -9.30 6.43
N ARG A 35 -21.54 -8.07 6.93
CA ARG A 35 -22.72 -7.24 7.22
C ARG A 35 -23.38 -6.64 5.98
N GLU A 36 -22.59 -6.13 5.04
CA GLU A 36 -23.08 -5.37 3.88
C GLU A 36 -23.42 -6.29 2.70
N LEU A 37 -22.73 -7.42 2.56
CA LEU A 37 -22.98 -8.39 1.49
C LEU A 37 -23.82 -9.59 1.97
N GLY A 38 -24.09 -9.69 3.27
CA GLY A 38 -24.90 -10.77 3.84
C GLY A 38 -24.24 -12.14 3.74
N LEU A 39 -22.90 -12.21 3.73
CA LEU A 39 -22.18 -13.47 3.59
C LEU A 39 -22.33 -14.32 4.84
N ASP A 40 -22.66 -15.60 4.68
CA ASP A 40 -22.55 -16.57 5.75
C ASP A 40 -21.07 -16.98 5.99
N ALA A 41 -20.85 -17.82 7.02
CA ALA A 41 -19.51 -18.27 7.39
C ALA A 41 -18.82 -19.08 6.28
N GLN A 42 -19.58 -19.89 5.54
CA GLN A 42 -19.07 -20.73 4.47
C GLN A 42 -18.70 -19.88 3.25
N GLN A 43 -19.58 -18.97 2.84
CA GLN A 43 -19.31 -18.01 1.77
C GLN A 43 -18.11 -17.14 2.11
N MET A 44 -18.00 -16.66 3.35
CA MET A 44 -16.85 -15.87 3.79
C MET A 44 -15.53 -16.65 3.68
N GLU A 45 -15.51 -17.91 4.11
CA GLU A 45 -14.33 -18.79 3.98
C GLU A 45 -13.94 -18.98 2.51
N GLN A 46 -14.92 -19.26 1.65
CA GLN A 46 -14.69 -19.44 0.21
C GLN A 46 -14.18 -18.16 -0.46
N VAL A 47 -14.76 -16.99 -0.13
CA VAL A 47 -14.27 -15.70 -0.63
C VAL A 47 -12.84 -15.44 -0.18
N GLN A 48 -12.50 -15.71 1.09
CA GLN A 48 -11.13 -15.57 1.59
C GLN A 48 -10.16 -16.50 0.87
N ALA A 49 -10.56 -17.75 0.59
CA ALA A 49 -9.75 -18.71 -0.15
C ALA A 49 -9.47 -18.20 -1.58
N ILE A 50 -10.52 -17.82 -2.32
CA ILE A 50 -10.40 -17.25 -3.67
C ILE A 50 -9.48 -16.02 -3.62
N MET A 51 -9.79 -15.02 -2.80
CA MET A 51 -8.96 -13.80 -2.70
C MET A 51 -7.50 -14.09 -2.33
N GLY A 52 -7.27 -15.11 -1.50
CA GLY A 52 -5.94 -15.58 -1.11
C GLY A 52 -5.10 -16.07 -2.29
N GLU A 53 -5.72 -16.78 -3.24
CA GLU A 53 -5.06 -17.29 -4.45
C GLU A 53 -4.64 -16.16 -5.42
N PHE A 54 -5.46 -15.12 -5.56
CA PHE A 54 -5.18 -13.98 -6.45
C PHE A 54 -4.22 -12.95 -5.84
N ARG A 55 -4.07 -12.93 -4.51
CA ARG A 55 -3.20 -11.99 -3.80
C ARG A 55 -1.72 -12.00 -4.25
N PRO A 56 -1.01 -13.15 -4.36
CA PRO A 56 0.37 -13.17 -4.83
C PRO A 56 0.51 -12.65 -6.27
N LEU A 57 -0.44 -13.00 -7.15
CA LEU A 57 -0.44 -12.57 -8.55
C LEU A 57 -0.59 -11.05 -8.68
N ARG A 58 -1.47 -10.44 -7.88
CA ARG A 58 -1.58 -8.98 -7.77
C ARG A 58 -0.30 -8.34 -7.24
N TYR A 59 0.32 -8.95 -6.24
CA TYR A 59 1.56 -8.44 -5.67
C TYR A 59 2.69 -8.40 -6.71
N GLU A 60 2.82 -9.43 -7.54
CA GLU A 60 3.77 -9.45 -8.66
C GLU A 60 3.53 -8.29 -9.62
N ILE A 61 2.28 -8.10 -10.09
CA ILE A 61 1.92 -7.00 -10.99
C ILE A 61 2.25 -5.64 -10.36
N MET A 62 1.90 -5.44 -9.07
CA MET A 62 2.18 -4.19 -8.37
C MET A 62 3.69 -3.95 -8.19
N ARG A 63 4.46 -4.99 -7.93
CA ARG A 63 5.92 -4.94 -7.82
C ARG A 63 6.52 -4.52 -9.16
N GLU A 64 6.17 -5.18 -10.25
CA GLU A 64 6.68 -4.83 -11.58
C GLU A 64 6.31 -3.40 -11.99
N ARG A 65 5.08 -2.96 -11.69
CA ARG A 65 4.65 -1.56 -11.91
C ARG A 65 5.43 -0.56 -11.08
N ARG A 66 5.91 -0.94 -9.89
CA ARG A 66 6.77 -0.10 -9.06
C ARG A 66 8.15 -0.02 -9.67
N ASP A 67 8.71 -1.14 -10.12
CA ASP A 67 10.04 -1.21 -10.73
C ASP A 67 10.09 -0.38 -12.03
N LEU A 68 9.07 -0.48 -12.89
CA LEU A 68 8.96 0.38 -14.08
C LEU A 68 8.90 1.87 -13.71
N ARG A 69 8.15 2.24 -12.67
CA ARG A 69 8.05 3.64 -12.22
C ARG A 69 9.36 4.15 -11.63
N ALA A 70 10.12 3.29 -10.93
CA ALA A 70 11.44 3.62 -10.42
C ALA A 70 12.40 3.89 -11.58
N ARG A 71 12.47 3.01 -12.60
CA ARG A 71 13.29 3.21 -13.80
C ARG A 71 13.03 4.54 -14.50
N VAL A 72 11.76 4.87 -14.74
CA VAL A 72 11.38 6.16 -15.34
C VAL A 72 11.81 7.36 -14.49
N ARG A 73 11.80 7.22 -13.17
CA ARG A 73 12.22 8.28 -12.25
C ARG A 73 13.74 8.45 -12.25
N ASP A 74 14.47 7.34 -12.24
CA ASP A 74 15.93 7.32 -12.09
C ASP A 74 16.64 7.81 -13.36
N GLU A 75 16.17 7.41 -14.54
CA GLU A 75 16.72 7.87 -15.84
C GLU A 75 16.24 9.29 -16.19
N GLY A 76 15.05 9.68 -15.72
CA GLY A 76 14.39 10.92 -16.09
C GLY A 76 13.94 10.93 -17.56
N ARG A 77 12.89 11.70 -17.87
CA ARG A 77 12.31 11.71 -19.22
C ARG A 77 13.23 12.26 -20.31
N ALA A 78 14.15 13.16 -19.94
CA ALA A 78 15.04 13.84 -20.88
C ALA A 78 16.30 13.03 -21.23
N GLY A 79 16.67 12.04 -20.42
CA GLY A 79 17.82 11.16 -20.64
C GLY A 79 17.45 9.78 -21.20
N MET A 80 16.15 9.53 -21.43
CA MET A 80 15.66 8.22 -21.84
C MET A 80 15.72 8.04 -23.35
N GLU A 81 16.40 6.98 -23.77
CA GLU A 81 16.43 6.56 -25.17
C GLU A 81 15.03 6.16 -25.66
N PRO A 82 14.62 6.54 -26.89
CA PRO A 82 13.28 6.22 -27.41
C PRO A 82 12.95 4.72 -27.40
N SER A 83 13.95 3.87 -27.62
CA SER A 83 13.77 2.41 -27.58
C SER A 83 13.47 1.88 -26.18
N GLU A 84 14.03 2.49 -25.14
CA GLU A 84 13.76 2.13 -23.75
C GLU A 84 12.38 2.66 -23.32
N ALA A 85 12.03 3.88 -23.72
CA ALA A 85 10.68 4.41 -23.53
C ALA A 85 9.61 3.48 -24.13
N GLN A 86 9.85 2.97 -25.34
CA GLN A 86 8.96 2.02 -26.00
C GLN A 86 8.84 0.71 -25.21
N ARG A 87 9.95 0.12 -24.74
CA ARG A 87 9.93 -1.10 -23.91
C ARG A 87 9.15 -0.91 -22.61
N ILE A 88 9.32 0.23 -21.95
CA ILE A 88 8.59 0.57 -20.72
C ILE A 88 7.09 0.68 -21.01
N LEU A 89 6.71 1.33 -22.12
CA LEU A 89 5.32 1.42 -22.55
C LEU A 89 4.71 0.04 -22.85
N ASP A 90 5.42 -0.81 -23.59
CA ASP A 90 4.96 -2.15 -23.94
C ASP A 90 4.82 -3.03 -22.70
N ARG A 91 5.79 -2.98 -21.76
CA ARG A 91 5.65 -3.69 -20.49
C ARG A 91 4.50 -3.15 -19.65
N SER A 92 4.29 -1.84 -19.65
CA SER A 92 3.15 -1.24 -18.94
C SER A 92 1.81 -1.67 -19.52
N ARG A 93 1.70 -1.86 -20.84
CA ARG A 93 0.50 -2.37 -21.51
C ARG A 93 0.25 -3.83 -21.15
N ALA A 94 1.27 -4.68 -21.26
CA ALA A 94 1.19 -6.09 -20.88
C ALA A 94 0.76 -6.27 -19.40
N LEU A 95 1.25 -5.41 -18.50
CA LEU A 95 0.84 -5.42 -17.08
C LEU A 95 -0.60 -4.94 -16.84
N ARG A 96 -1.22 -4.21 -17.77
CA ARG A 96 -2.64 -3.84 -17.69
C ARG A 96 -3.49 -4.98 -18.21
N GLU A 97 -3.11 -5.59 -19.33
CA GLU A 97 -3.79 -6.77 -19.89
C GLU A 97 -3.83 -7.90 -18.86
N ARG A 98 -2.69 -8.25 -18.26
CA ARG A 98 -2.62 -9.26 -17.21
C ARG A 98 -3.45 -8.92 -15.97
N GLU A 99 -3.59 -7.63 -15.63
CA GLU A 99 -4.44 -7.21 -14.51
C GLU A 99 -5.93 -7.40 -14.83
N VAL A 100 -6.34 -7.08 -16.06
CA VAL A 100 -7.71 -7.30 -16.54
C VAL A 100 -8.04 -8.79 -16.55
N GLU A 101 -7.17 -9.63 -17.12
CA GLU A 101 -7.34 -11.08 -17.12
C GLU A 101 -7.47 -11.65 -15.70
N LEU A 102 -6.58 -11.21 -14.80
CA LEU A 102 -6.59 -11.63 -13.41
C LEU A 102 -7.88 -11.21 -12.70
N GLN A 103 -8.37 -10.02 -12.98
CA GLN A 103 -9.61 -9.50 -12.42
C GLN A 103 -10.83 -10.26 -12.95
N THR A 104 -10.92 -10.47 -14.27
CA THR A 104 -11.99 -11.24 -14.89
C THR A 104 -12.05 -12.67 -14.34
N GLU A 105 -10.90 -13.32 -14.16
CA GLU A 105 -10.85 -14.67 -13.62
C GLU A 105 -11.25 -14.74 -12.13
N GLU A 106 -10.86 -13.74 -11.32
CA GLU A 106 -11.34 -13.66 -9.93
C GLU A 106 -12.85 -13.43 -9.89
N GLU A 107 -13.38 -12.51 -10.68
CA GLU A 107 -14.82 -12.24 -10.77
C GLU A 107 -15.60 -13.48 -11.19
N ARG A 108 -15.10 -14.21 -12.19
CA ARG A 108 -15.69 -15.47 -12.64
C ARG A 108 -15.79 -16.47 -11.50
N ARG A 109 -14.73 -16.63 -10.70
CA ARG A 109 -14.72 -17.56 -9.55
C ARG A 109 -15.59 -17.09 -8.39
N LEU A 110 -15.64 -15.78 -8.14
CA LEU A 110 -16.52 -15.24 -7.10
C LEU A 110 -17.99 -15.44 -7.47
N LEU A 111 -18.35 -15.33 -8.75
CA LEU A 111 -19.71 -15.59 -9.24
C LEU A 111 -20.13 -17.07 -9.13
N GLU A 112 -19.21 -18.00 -8.84
CA GLU A 112 -19.54 -19.40 -8.55
C GLU A 112 -20.15 -19.56 -7.13
N ILE A 113 -19.95 -18.58 -6.24
CA ILE A 113 -20.34 -18.65 -4.82
C ILE A 113 -21.16 -17.44 -4.32
N LEU A 114 -21.07 -16.31 -5.02
CA LEU A 114 -21.77 -15.05 -4.75
C LEU A 114 -22.66 -14.67 -5.93
N ASP A 115 -23.72 -13.91 -5.67
CA ASP A 115 -24.47 -13.27 -6.75
C ASP A 115 -23.75 -12.03 -7.31
N ALA A 116 -24.20 -11.54 -8.47
CA ALA A 116 -23.58 -10.41 -9.15
C ALA A 116 -23.61 -9.10 -8.32
N VAL A 117 -24.64 -8.88 -7.50
CA VAL A 117 -24.75 -7.69 -6.64
C VAL A 117 -23.73 -7.77 -5.51
N GLN A 118 -23.55 -8.95 -4.92
CA GLN A 118 -22.53 -9.22 -3.91
C GLN A 118 -21.12 -9.06 -4.47
N VAL A 119 -20.86 -9.51 -5.71
CA VAL A 119 -19.55 -9.32 -6.36
C VAL A 119 -19.27 -7.83 -6.59
N ILE A 120 -20.22 -7.06 -7.09
CA ILE A 120 -20.08 -5.60 -7.24
C ILE A 120 -19.84 -4.94 -5.88
N GLY A 121 -20.61 -5.31 -4.85
CA GLY A 121 -20.44 -4.79 -3.50
C GLY A 121 -19.05 -5.11 -2.94
N LEU A 122 -18.51 -6.30 -3.19
CA LEU A 122 -17.16 -6.68 -2.80
C LEU A 122 -16.09 -5.82 -3.48
N GLN A 123 -16.27 -5.49 -4.76
CA GLN A 123 -15.35 -4.61 -5.50
C GLN A 123 -15.32 -3.21 -4.89
N LEU A 124 -16.49 -2.62 -4.61
CA LEU A 124 -16.59 -1.32 -3.97
C LEU A 124 -15.93 -1.30 -2.57
N LEU A 125 -16.18 -2.33 -1.77
CA LEU A 125 -15.53 -2.48 -0.46
C LEU A 125 -14.01 -2.56 -0.58
N ARG A 126 -13.51 -3.20 -1.63
CA ARG A 126 -12.07 -3.34 -1.87
C ARG A 126 -11.43 -2.03 -2.30
N GLU A 127 -12.11 -1.22 -3.11
CA GLU A 127 -11.66 0.12 -3.47
C GLU A 127 -11.53 1.00 -2.21
N ASP A 128 -12.55 1.00 -1.36
CA ASP A 128 -12.54 1.66 -0.05
C ASP A 128 -11.34 1.21 0.80
N LEU A 129 -11.09 -0.10 0.87
CA LEU A 129 -9.97 -0.67 1.61
C LEU A 129 -8.62 -0.15 1.08
N VAL A 130 -8.43 -0.16 -0.24
CA VAL A 130 -7.20 0.33 -0.87
C VAL A 130 -6.98 1.81 -0.58
N GLU A 131 -8.03 2.62 -0.63
CA GLU A 131 -7.94 4.03 -0.25
C GLU A 131 -7.56 4.22 1.22
N GLN A 132 -8.18 3.47 2.13
CA GLN A 132 -7.85 3.54 3.56
C GLN A 132 -6.39 3.17 3.83
N ILE A 133 -5.88 2.12 3.19
CA ILE A 133 -4.47 1.72 3.28
C ILE A 133 -3.56 2.84 2.74
N ARG A 134 -3.89 3.43 1.59
CA ARG A 134 -3.12 4.57 1.03
C ARG A 134 -3.08 5.76 1.98
N ARG A 135 -4.20 6.09 2.65
CA ARG A 135 -4.27 7.18 3.64
C ARG A 135 -3.41 6.91 4.87
N ILE A 136 -3.28 5.64 5.28
CA ILE A 136 -2.34 5.27 6.36
C ILE A 136 -0.90 5.47 5.89
N ASP A 137 -0.56 5.00 4.70
CA ASP A 137 0.79 5.12 4.14
C ASP A 137 1.24 6.58 3.97
N THR A 138 0.34 7.49 3.60
CA THR A 138 0.66 8.93 3.52
C THR A 138 0.88 9.54 4.90
N ARG A 139 0.01 9.27 5.88
CA ARG A 139 0.15 9.79 7.26
C ARG A 139 1.44 9.34 7.93
N THR A 140 1.84 8.08 7.74
CA THR A 140 3.09 7.56 8.33
C THR A 140 4.32 8.24 7.73
N ARG A 141 4.33 8.53 6.43
CA ARG A 141 5.45 9.27 5.79
C ARG A 141 5.53 10.71 6.29
N SER A 142 4.41 11.40 6.38
CA SER A 142 4.36 12.79 6.86
C SER A 142 4.76 12.97 8.34
N ARG A 143 4.71 11.90 9.14
CA ARG A 143 5.14 11.93 10.55
C ARG A 143 6.64 11.70 10.73
N GLY A 144 7.32 11.08 9.75
CA GLY A 144 8.77 10.89 9.74
C GLY A 144 9.56 12.10 9.23
N GLU A 145 8.89 13.11 8.67
CA GLU A 145 9.51 14.28 8.01
C GLU A 145 9.45 15.56 8.89
N ARG A 146 9.39 15.39 10.22
CA ARG A 146 9.34 16.52 11.20
C ARG A 146 10.42 16.46 12.29
N THR A 147 11.52 15.77 12.03
CA THR A 147 12.70 15.76 12.90
C THR A 147 13.92 15.86 12.01
N ASP A 148 14.48 17.07 11.92
CA ASP A 148 15.83 17.46 11.47
C ASP A 148 15.77 18.75 10.67
N GLY A 149 15.62 19.86 11.40
CA GLY A 149 15.61 21.20 10.85
C GLY A 149 15.57 22.27 11.95
N ASP A 150 16.17 21.99 13.11
CA ASP A 150 16.46 23.00 14.13
C ASP A 150 17.77 22.63 14.82
N ASP A 151 18.86 22.63 14.04
CA ASP A 151 20.20 22.88 14.59
C ASP A 151 21.10 23.45 13.49
N GLY A 152 21.71 24.60 13.79
CA GLY A 152 23.00 24.99 13.21
C GLY A 152 23.01 26.14 12.19
N GLY A 153 23.22 27.37 12.69
CA GLY A 153 24.45 28.09 12.31
C GLY A 153 24.35 29.38 11.48
N GLY A 154 24.39 30.51 12.18
CA GLY A 154 25.55 31.42 12.14
C GLY A 154 25.73 32.43 11.00
N LYS A 155 25.73 33.72 11.38
CA LYS A 155 26.58 34.88 10.98
C LYS A 155 25.71 36.13 11.06
N GLY A 156 26.08 37.20 11.75
CA GLY A 156 27.40 37.81 11.82
C GLY A 156 27.25 39.24 11.28
N ASP A 157 27.47 40.19 12.18
CA ASP A 157 27.86 41.59 11.98
C ASP A 157 26.89 42.64 11.43
N GLY A 158 26.87 43.75 12.18
CA GLY A 158 26.60 45.11 11.70
C GLY A 158 25.20 45.64 12.00
N ASP A 159 25.06 46.55 12.96
CA ASP A 159 25.07 47.99 12.67
C ASP A 159 24.66 48.84 13.90
N SER A 160 25.50 49.84 14.17
CA SER A 160 25.21 51.22 14.61
C SER A 160 24.37 51.60 15.85
N GLU A 161 24.98 52.55 16.58
CA GLU A 161 24.37 53.75 17.19
C GLU A 161 23.57 53.62 18.50
N ARG A 162 24.22 53.89 19.65
CA ARG A 162 24.21 55.18 20.37
C ARG A 162 24.87 55.09 21.74
#